data_AF-A0A5K1B0F8-F1
#
_entry.id   AF-A0A5K1B0F8-F1
#
_cell.length_a   1.000
_cell.length_b   1.000
_cell.length_c   1.000
_cell.angle_alpha   90.00
_cell.angle_beta   90.00
_cell.angle_gamma   90.00
#
_symmetry.space_group_name_H-M   'P 1'
#
loop_
_entity.id
_entity.type
_entity.pdbx_description
1 polymer ?
#
loop_
_entity_poly.entity_id
_entity_poly.type
_entity_poly.pdbx_seq_one_letter_code
_entity_poly.pdbx_strand_id
1 'polypeptide(L)' 'PRAGEVTTLKDIVVCDFPQDHTVVLGSLSFIFLTLTTIFGFIAVFSPYNGKSIPAAGLFRCTSLLVFVVIAV' A
#
# COMPACT_ATOMS: atom_id res chain seq x y z
N PRO A 1 -10.10 -15.87 15.63
CA PRO A 1 -8.77 -16.52 15.41
C PRO A 1 -8.93 -18.01 15.74
N ARG A 2 -8.43 -18.92 14.89
CA ARG A 2 -8.42 -20.35 15.23
C ARG A 2 -7.40 -20.55 16.35
N ALA A 3 -7.75 -21.30 17.40
CA ALA A 3 -6.81 -21.60 18.48
C ALA A 3 -5.63 -22.38 17.90
N GLY A 4 -4.40 -22.01 18.28
CA GLY A 4 -3.21 -22.74 17.86
C GLY A 4 -3.19 -24.15 18.43
N GLU A 5 -2.62 -25.09 17.70
CA GLU A 5 -2.44 -26.47 18.16
C GLU A 5 -1.13 -26.59 18.95
N VAL A 6 -1.16 -27.27 20.10
CA VAL A 6 0.00 -27.39 20.98
C VAL A 6 0.87 -28.55 20.50
N THR A 7 2.07 -28.24 20.00
CA THR A 7 3.07 -29.26 19.65
C THR A 7 4.14 -29.33 20.73
N THR A 8 4.22 -30.46 21.43
CA THR A 8 5.29 -30.75 22.40
C THR A 8 6.50 -31.32 21.68
N LEU A 9 7.57 -30.54 21.56
CA LEU A 9 8.89 -31.02 21.19
C LEU A 9 9.68 -31.40 22.45
N LYS A 10 10.81 -32.10 22.27
CA LYS A 10 11.58 -32.83 23.29
C LYS A 10 11.86 -32.07 24.61
N ASP A 11 11.85 -30.73 24.59
CA ASP A 11 11.88 -29.87 25.78
C ASP A 11 11.19 -28.49 25.58
N ILE A 12 10.40 -28.30 24.51
CA ILE A 12 9.71 -27.02 24.23
C ILE A 12 8.26 -27.23 23.80
N VAL A 13 7.37 -26.40 24.35
CA VAL A 13 5.96 -26.34 23.93
C VAL A 13 5.82 -25.20 22.93
N VAL A 14 5.52 -25.53 21.68
CA VAL A 14 5.29 -24.54 20.61
C VAL A 14 3.81 -24.51 20.28
N CYS A 15 3.24 -23.31 20.21
CA CYS A 15 1.89 -23.10 19.69
C CYS A 15 1.98 -22.92 18.18
N ASP A 16 1.47 -23.89 17.43
CA ASP A 16 1.38 -23.79 15.97
C ASP A 16 0.12 -23.00 15.61
N PHE A 17 0.31 -21.83 14.99
CA PHE A 17 -0.78 -20.99 14.52
C PHE A 17 -0.96 -21.17 13.02
N PRO A 18 -2.21 -21.40 12.54
CA PRO A 18 -2.45 -21.48 11.11
C PRO A 18 -2.07 -20.14 10.44
N GLN A 19 -1.60 -20.22 9.19
CA GLN A 19 -1.20 -19.05 8.41
C GLN A 19 -2.32 -18.00 8.37
N ASP A 20 -2.08 -16.84 9.01
CA ASP A 20 -3.02 -15.73 9.01
C ASP A 20 -2.94 -14.99 7.65
N HIS A 21 -3.90 -15.28 6.76
CA HIS A 21 -4.03 -14.59 5.47
C HIS A 21 -4.15 -13.06 5.60
N THR A 22 -4.45 -12.53 6.78
CA THR A 22 -4.45 -11.09 7.07
C THR A 22 -3.14 -10.40 6.70
N VAL A 23 -2.00 -11.07 6.87
CA VAL A 23 -0.69 -10.52 6.49
C VAL A 23 -0.58 -10.36 4.97
N VAL A 24 -1.09 -11.34 4.22
CA VAL A 24 -1.12 -11.32 2.75
C VAL A 24 -2.08 -10.25 2.23
N LEU A 25 -3.27 -10.12 2.82
CA LEU A 25 -4.20 -9.07 2.44
C LEU A 25 -3.64 -7.67 2.75
N GLY A 26 -2.97 -7.51 3.89
CA GLY A 26 -2.30 -6.27 4.26
C GLY A 26 -1.20 -5.88 3.28
N SER A 27 -0.34 -6.83 2.89
CA SER A 27 0.71 -6.57 1.90
C SER A 27 0.15 -6.26 0.53
N LEU A 28 -0.91 -6.97 0.10
CA LEU A 28 -1.59 -6.72 -1.17
C LEU A 28 -2.18 -5.29 -1.19
N SER A 29 -2.79 -4.84 -0.09
CA SER A 29 -3.32 -3.46 0.01
C SER A 29 -2.22 -2.42 -0.18
N PHE A 30 -1.05 -2.62 0.42
CA PHE A 30 0.08 -1.69 0.29
C PHE A 30 0.63 -1.66 -1.14
N ILE A 31 0.73 -2.83 -1.79
CA ILE A 31 1.12 -2.94 -3.19
C ILE A 31 0.13 -2.19 -4.09
N PHE A 32 -1.16 -2.41 -3.92
CA PHE A 32 -2.19 -1.70 -4.70
C PHE A 32 -2.13 -0.20 -4.49
N LEU A 33 -1.97 0.27 -3.25
CA LEU A 33 -1.85 1.69 -2.92
C LEU A 33 -0.63 2.33 -3.60
N THR A 34 0.51 1.63 -3.61
CA THR A 34 1.72 2.09 -4.30
C THR A 34 1.49 2.21 -5.80
N LEU A 35 0.88 1.18 -6.41
CA LEU A 35 0.59 1.16 -7.85
C LEU A 35 -0.39 2.28 -8.23
N THR A 36 -1.50 2.43 -7.51
CA THR A 36 -2.49 3.47 -7.81
C THR A 36 -1.92 4.87 -7.65
N THR A 37 -1.00 5.07 -6.71
CA THR A 37 -0.28 6.35 -6.54
C THR A 37 0.60 6.66 -7.74
N ILE A 38 1.37 5.67 -8.23
CA ILE A 38 2.21 5.83 -9.43
C ILE A 38 1.34 6.14 -10.65
N PHE A 39 0.29 5.36 -10.90
CA PHE A 39 -0.61 5.58 -12.03
C PHE A 39 -1.36 6.91 -11.92
N GLY A 40 -1.80 7.28 -10.72
CA GLY A 40 -2.44 8.57 -10.46
C GLY A 40 -1.49 9.74 -10.74
N PHE A 41 -0.23 9.63 -10.34
CA PHE A 41 0.80 10.63 -10.64
C PHE A 41 1.01 10.78 -12.15
N ILE A 42 1.15 9.66 -12.87
CA ILE A 42 1.31 9.68 -14.33
C ILE A 42 0.08 10.29 -15.01
N ALA A 43 -1.14 9.93 -14.56
CA ALA A 43 -2.38 10.47 -15.11
C ALA A 43 -2.48 11.99 -14.91
N VAL A 44 -2.10 12.48 -13.74
CA VAL A 44 -2.11 13.90 -13.38
C VAL A 44 -1.08 14.71 -14.18
N PHE A 45 0.09 14.15 -14.42
CA PHE A 45 1.16 14.80 -15.19
C PHE A 45 1.15 14.47 -16.69
N SER A 46 0.12 13.76 -17.15
CA SER A 46 -0.01 13.40 -18.56
C SER A 46 -0.22 14.67 -19.40
N PRO A 47 0.60 14.88 -20.45
CA PRO A 47 0.55 16.10 -21.23
C PRO A 47 -0.77 16.20 -21.98
N TYR A 48 -1.46 17.33 -21.82
CA TYR A 48 -2.66 17.62 -22.59
C TYR A 48 -2.24 18.33 -23.88
N ASN A 49 -2.58 17.75 -25.04
CA ASN A 49 -2.29 18.32 -26.36
C ASN A 49 -0.79 18.62 -26.60
N GLY A 50 0.10 17.77 -26.08
CA GLY A 50 1.56 17.90 -26.23
C GLY A 50 2.22 18.95 -25.35
N LYS A 51 1.48 19.63 -24.46
CA LYS A 51 2.05 20.53 -23.44
C LYS A 51 2.18 19.81 -22.11
N SER A 52 3.37 19.82 -21.51
CA SER A 52 3.58 19.31 -20.16
C SER A 52 2.92 20.21 -19.13
N ILE A 53 2.36 19.59 -18.08
CA ILE A 53 1.68 20.32 -17.01
C ILE A 53 2.73 20.74 -15.97
N PRO A 54 2.80 22.03 -15.58
CA PRO A 54 3.80 22.51 -14.65
C PRO A 54 3.54 21.95 -13.23
N ALA A 55 4.43 21.08 -12.76
CA ALA A 55 4.33 20.45 -11.44
C ALA A 55 4.21 21.46 -10.30
N ALA A 56 4.96 22.56 -10.35
CA ALA A 56 4.89 23.63 -9.36
C ALA A 56 3.51 24.30 -9.28
N GLY A 57 2.76 24.37 -10.39
CA GLY A 57 1.40 24.90 -10.41
C GLY A 57 0.39 23.93 -9.78
N LEU A 58 0.65 22.64 -9.91
CA LEU A 58 -0.25 21.58 -9.47
C LEU A 58 -0.14 21.30 -7.97
N PHE A 59 1.08 21.36 -7.42
CA PHE A 59 1.34 21.29 -5.97
C PHE A 59 0.95 22.55 -5.20
N ARG A 60 0.54 23.63 -5.90
CA ARG A 60 -0.11 24.79 -5.27
C ARG A 60 -1.54 24.45 -4.80
N CYS A 61 -2.16 23.43 -5.38
CA CYS A 61 -3.45 22.90 -4.91
C CYS A 61 -3.24 22.04 -3.67
N THR A 62 -3.75 22.51 -2.52
CA THR A 62 -3.63 21.83 -1.23
C THR A 62 -4.22 20.43 -1.25
N SER A 63 -5.30 20.19 -2.01
CA SER A 63 -5.94 18.88 -2.15
C SER A 63 -5.04 17.84 -2.83
N LEU A 64 -4.34 18.23 -3.89
CA LEU A 64 -3.42 17.35 -4.61
C LEU A 64 -2.17 17.06 -3.79
N LEU A 65 -1.67 18.05 -3.05
CA LEU A 65 -0.57 17.85 -2.12
C LEU A 65 -0.96 16.86 -1.01
N VAL A 66 -2.12 17.07 -0.38
CA VAL A 66 -2.64 16.17 0.67
C VAL A 66 -2.87 14.75 0.14
N PHE A 67 -3.42 14.60 -1.06
CA PHE A 67 -3.61 13.29 -1.68
C PHE A 67 -2.27 12.54 -1.83
N VAL A 68 -1.23 13.20 -2.34
CA VAL A 68 0.10 12.58 -2.52
C VAL A 68 0.75 12.26 -1.18
N VAL A 69 0.59 13.12 -0.15
CA VAL A 69 1.17 12.88 1.18
C VAL A 69 0.51 11.71 1.92
N ILE A 70 -0.79 11.48 1.72
CA ILE A 70 -1.50 10.36 2.37
C ILE A 70 -1.26 9.05 1.62
N ALA A 71 -1.05 9.14 0.31
CA ALA A 71 -0.85 7.98 -0.56
C ALA A 71 0.61 7.49 -0.61
N VAL A 72 1.57 8.20 -0.01
CA VAL A 72 2.98 7.83 0.14
C VAL A 72 3.28 7.53 1.60
#